data_AF-A0A368LBK4-F1
#
_entry.id   AF-A0A368LBK4-F1
#
_cell.length_a   1.000
_cell.length_b   1.000
_cell.length_c   1.000
_cell.angle_alpha   90.00
_cell.angle_beta   90.00
_cell.angle_gamma   90.00
#
_symmetry.space_group_name_H-M   'P 1'
#
loop_
_entity.id
_entity.type
_entity.pdbx_description
1 polymer ?
#
loop_
_entity_poly.entity_id
_entity_poly.type
_entity_poly.pdbx_seq_one_letter_code
_entity_poly.pdbx_strand_id
1 'polypeptide(L)'
;MLKAYAAARFFIVQIDVDMRVLLRAMAADPTARVTTEKLLALVLRESIEGVYRVLGDLQRTARTQAGRFADFVEVDQLTAAQDAYKRNIRDIAEDRPFKETLVKIRNEVAAHMFSDEVGIESAAAWVVSRSVMPKTDDAMFNSLIFSRSIQVLRALHTLDEALASIRRM
;
A
#
# COMPACT_ATOMS: atom_id res chain seq x y z
N MET A 1 13.15 16.42 12.87
CA MET A 1 13.44 15.06 12.38
C MET A 1 12.65 13.96 13.14
N LEU A 2 12.47 14.00 14.47
CA LEU A 2 11.54 13.11 15.20
C LEU A 2 10.12 13.12 14.62
N LYS A 3 9.59 14.31 14.28
CA LYS A 3 8.30 14.46 13.60
C LYS A 3 8.26 13.77 12.23
N ALA A 4 9.35 13.82 11.46
CA ALA A 4 9.43 13.18 10.14
C ALA A 4 9.52 11.66 10.26
N TYR A 5 10.30 11.15 11.22
CA TYR A 5 10.35 9.73 11.55
C TYR A 5 8.99 9.23 12.07
N ALA A 6 8.35 9.96 12.99
CA ALA A 6 7.02 9.62 13.50
C ALA A 6 5.95 9.65 12.39
N ALA A 7 5.99 10.64 11.49
CA ALA A 7 5.11 10.70 10.33
C ALA A 7 5.35 9.51 9.38
N ALA A 8 6.60 9.13 9.14
CA ALA A 8 6.94 7.97 8.33
C ALA A 8 6.43 6.67 8.94
N ARG A 9 6.66 6.46 10.25
CA ARG A 9 6.13 5.32 11.01
C ARG A 9 4.60 5.29 10.95
N PHE A 10 3.96 6.42 11.21
CA PHE A 10 2.50 6.53 11.17
C PHE A 10 1.94 6.15 9.80
N PHE A 11 2.51 6.69 8.72
CA PHE A 11 2.10 6.38 7.36
C PHE A 11 2.25 4.90 7.01
N ILE A 12 3.39 4.28 7.37
CA ILE A 12 3.63 2.84 7.14
C ILE A 12 2.63 1.98 7.91
N VAL A 13 2.40 2.29 9.18
CA VAL A 13 1.44 1.57 10.02
C VAL A 13 0.01 1.74 9.50
N GLN A 14 -0.36 2.95 9.06
CA GLN A 14 -1.67 3.21 8.48
C GLN A 14 -1.91 2.31 7.26
N ILE A 15 -0.95 2.23 6.33
CA ILE A 15 -1.06 1.36 5.16
C ILE A 15 -1.20 -0.12 5.56
N ASP A 16 -0.40 -0.60 6.52
CA ASP A 16 -0.50 -1.99 7.01
C ASP A 16 -1.89 -2.29 7.58
N VAL A 17 -2.42 -1.39 8.41
CA VAL A 17 -3.76 -1.53 9.01
C VAL A 17 -4.84 -1.50 7.93
N ASP A 18 -4.80 -0.52 7.03
CA ASP A 18 -5.80 -0.36 5.96
C ASP A 18 -5.83 -1.59 5.05
N MET A 19 -4.67 -2.12 4.66
CA MET A 19 -4.58 -3.38 3.90
C MET A 19 -5.19 -4.55 4.66
N ARG A 20 -4.86 -4.74 5.95
CA ARG A 20 -5.39 -5.85 6.76
C ARG A 20 -6.89 -5.76 6.92
N VAL A 21 -7.43 -4.57 7.15
CA VAL A 21 -8.87 -4.34 7.27
C VAL A 21 -9.58 -4.71 5.97
N LEU A 22 -9.06 -4.26 4.83
CA LEU A 22 -9.65 -4.55 3.52
C LEU A 22 -9.56 -6.05 3.17
N LEU A 23 -8.44 -6.71 3.45
CA LEU A 23 -8.32 -8.16 3.24
C LEU A 23 -9.30 -8.96 4.11
N ARG A 24 -9.49 -8.57 5.38
CA ARG A 24 -10.50 -9.17 6.26
C ARG A 24 -11.92 -8.93 5.73
N ALA A 25 -12.20 -7.73 5.24
CA ALA A 25 -13.50 -7.41 4.66
C ALA A 25 -13.79 -8.22 3.38
N MET A 26 -12.77 -8.49 2.53
CA MET A 26 -12.92 -9.38 1.37
C MET A 26 -13.25 -10.82 1.79
N ALA A 27 -12.67 -11.30 2.89
CA ALA A 27 -12.96 -12.63 3.42
C ALA A 27 -14.35 -12.71 4.07
N ALA A 28 -14.78 -11.63 4.76
CA ALA A 28 -16.00 -11.62 5.56
C ALA A 28 -17.29 -11.48 4.74
N ASP A 29 -17.29 -10.70 3.65
CA ASP A 29 -18.50 -10.43 2.86
C ASP A 29 -18.28 -10.68 1.36
N PRO A 30 -18.75 -11.83 0.84
CA PRO A 30 -18.72 -12.15 -0.59
C PRO A 30 -19.36 -11.10 -1.49
N THR A 31 -20.37 -10.39 -1.00
CA THR A 31 -21.16 -9.44 -1.80
C THR A 31 -20.46 -8.10 -2.00
N ALA A 32 -19.60 -7.70 -1.06
CA ALA A 32 -18.82 -6.48 -1.11
C ALA A 32 -17.43 -6.66 -1.74
N ARG A 33 -16.97 -7.90 -1.98
CA ARG A 33 -15.61 -8.25 -2.42
C ARG A 33 -15.04 -7.35 -3.52
N VAL A 34 -15.78 -7.13 -4.60
CA VAL A 34 -15.29 -6.32 -5.73
C VAL A 34 -15.06 -4.87 -5.33
N THR A 35 -15.92 -4.29 -4.50
CA THR A 35 -15.71 -2.92 -4.01
C THR A 35 -14.54 -2.86 -3.04
N THR A 36 -14.44 -3.82 -2.12
CA THR A 36 -13.33 -3.91 -1.18
C THR A 36 -11.99 -4.12 -1.89
N GLU A 37 -11.96 -4.93 -2.95
CA GLU A 37 -10.78 -5.16 -3.78
C GLU A 37 -10.32 -3.90 -4.52
N LYS A 38 -11.26 -3.08 -5.02
CA LYS A 38 -10.92 -1.79 -5.62
C LYS A 38 -10.28 -0.85 -4.61
N LEU A 39 -10.81 -0.78 -3.38
CA LEU A 39 -10.20 -0.01 -2.30
C LEU A 39 -8.82 -0.57 -1.92
N LEU A 40 -8.69 -1.90 -1.86
CA LEU A 40 -7.42 -2.56 -1.61
C LEU A 40 -6.39 -2.23 -2.70
N ALA A 41 -6.81 -2.14 -3.96
CA ALA A 41 -5.96 -1.72 -5.06
C ALA A 41 -5.45 -0.27 -4.90
N LEU A 42 -6.25 0.63 -4.34
CA LEU A 42 -5.80 2.00 -4.03
C LEU A 42 -4.71 2.00 -2.97
N VAL A 43 -4.93 1.29 -1.86
CA VAL A 43 -3.96 1.17 -0.77
C VAL A 43 -2.69 0.46 -1.25
N LEU A 44 -2.83 -0.59 -2.07
CA LEU A 44 -1.72 -1.28 -2.70
C LEU A 44 -0.89 -0.34 -3.58
N ARG A 45 -1.54 0.47 -4.42
CA ARG A 45 -0.82 1.47 -5.21
C ARG A 45 -0.09 2.47 -4.32
N GLU A 46 -0.73 2.95 -3.27
CA GLU A 46 -0.13 3.88 -2.31
C GLU A 46 1.05 3.28 -1.55
N SER A 47 0.99 1.98 -1.21
CA SER A 47 2.11 1.27 -0.59
C SER A 47 3.33 1.10 -1.51
N ILE A 48 3.09 0.86 -2.81
CA ILE A 48 4.16 0.67 -3.79
C ILE A 48 4.84 2.00 -4.09
N GLU A 49 4.10 3.11 -4.20
CA GLU A 49 4.67 4.41 -4.58
C GLU A 49 5.02 5.29 -3.36
N GLY A 50 4.15 5.32 -2.35
CA GLY A 50 4.19 6.24 -1.22
C GLY A 50 5.23 5.87 -0.18
N VAL A 51 5.35 4.59 0.18
CA VAL A 51 6.32 4.13 1.19
C VAL A 51 7.74 4.44 0.76
N TYR A 52 8.08 4.26 -0.52
CA TYR A 52 9.39 4.63 -1.05
C TYR A 52 9.68 6.12 -0.94
N ARG A 53 8.69 6.96 -1.26
CA ARG A 53 8.83 8.42 -1.19
C ARG A 53 9.12 8.84 0.25
N VAL A 54 8.32 8.34 1.19
CA VAL A 54 8.44 8.66 2.62
C VAL A 54 9.78 8.19 3.19
N LEU A 55 10.24 6.98 2.86
CA LEU A 55 11.55 6.50 3.28
C LEU A 55 12.71 7.30 2.66
N GLY A 56 12.60 7.67 1.39
CA GLY A 56 13.58 8.52 0.71
C GLY A 56 13.67 9.92 1.33
N ASP A 57 12.53 10.52 1.68
CA ASP A 57 12.46 11.81 2.37
C ASP A 57 13.10 11.74 3.77
N LEU A 58 12.81 10.65 4.49
CA LEU A 58 13.43 10.40 5.80
C LEU A 58 14.95 10.27 5.69
N GLN A 59 15.45 9.51 4.71
CA GLN A 59 16.89 9.32 4.48
C GLN A 59 17.59 10.63 4.08
N ARG A 60 16.99 11.42 3.20
CA ARG A 60 17.50 12.76 2.83
C ARG A 60 17.55 13.69 4.05
N THR A 61 16.51 13.65 4.88
CA THR A 61 16.46 14.45 6.11
C THR A 61 17.52 14.01 7.11
N ALA A 62 17.73 12.70 7.27
CA ALA A 62 18.72 12.14 8.19
C ALA A 62 20.17 12.51 7.80
N ARG A 63 20.47 12.56 6.49
CA ARG A 63 21.81 12.89 5.98
C ARG A 63 22.19 14.37 6.04
N THR A 64 21.22 15.28 6.15
CA THR A 64 21.44 16.73 6.01
C THR A 64 21.59 17.48 7.33
N GLN A 65 21.28 16.86 8.48
CA GLN A 65 21.41 17.51 9.78
C GLN A 65 22.60 16.93 10.57
N ALA A 66 23.51 17.80 11.01
CA ALA A 66 24.58 17.45 11.95
C ALA A 66 24.13 17.62 13.41
N GLY A 67 24.69 16.85 14.35
CA GLY A 67 24.45 16.96 15.81
C GLY A 67 23.62 15.81 16.42
N ARG A 68 22.89 16.09 17.52
CA ARG A 68 22.10 15.16 18.40
C ARG A 68 21.15 14.16 17.69
N PHE A 69 21.02 14.24 16.38
CA PHE A 69 20.16 13.37 15.55
C PHE A 69 20.90 12.26 14.82
N ALA A 70 22.21 12.41 14.57
CA ALA A 70 23.06 11.28 14.18
C ALA A 70 23.04 10.17 15.24
N ASP A 71 22.71 10.54 16.48
CA ASP A 71 22.53 9.63 17.62
C ASP A 71 21.12 9.04 17.71
N PHE A 72 20.12 9.53 16.97
CA PHE A 72 18.72 9.10 17.12
C PHE A 72 18.30 7.99 16.15
N VAL A 73 18.82 8.02 14.91
CA VAL A 73 18.51 7.04 13.85
C VAL A 73 19.80 6.57 13.20
N GLU A 74 20.00 5.26 13.21
CA GLU A 74 21.08 4.60 12.47
C GLU A 74 20.83 4.66 10.97
N VAL A 75 21.51 5.58 10.27
CA VAL A 75 21.31 5.82 8.82
C VAL A 75 21.60 4.58 7.98
N ASP A 76 22.59 3.79 8.36
CA ASP A 76 22.96 2.55 7.66
C ASP A 76 21.87 1.49 7.81
N GLN A 77 21.31 1.35 9.01
CA GLN A 77 20.20 0.44 9.27
C GLN A 77 18.92 0.90 8.55
N LEU A 78 18.64 2.20 8.53
CA LEU A 78 17.52 2.76 7.74
C LEU A 78 17.67 2.47 6.25
N THR A 79 18.88 2.62 5.73
CA THR A 79 19.20 2.31 4.32
C THR A 79 19.00 0.82 4.04
N ALA A 80 19.51 -0.05 4.92
CA ALA A 80 19.34 -1.50 4.80
C ALA A 80 17.85 -1.92 4.85
N ALA A 81 17.06 -1.32 5.74
CA ALA A 81 15.62 -1.57 5.85
C ALA A 81 14.87 -1.15 4.57
N GLN A 82 15.19 0.02 4.02
CA GLN A 82 14.61 0.49 2.77
C GLN A 82 14.98 -0.43 1.58
N ASP A 83 16.24 -0.87 1.50
CA ASP A 83 16.68 -1.76 0.43
C ASP A 83 16.09 -3.17 0.56
N ALA A 84 15.89 -3.65 1.80
CA ALA A 84 15.17 -4.90 2.05
C ALA A 84 13.71 -4.80 1.57
N TYR A 85 13.00 -3.72 1.93
CA TYR A 85 11.65 -3.47 1.43
C TYR A 85 11.61 -3.43 -0.10
N LYS A 86 12.53 -2.71 -0.74
CA LYS A 86 12.65 -2.64 -2.21
C LYS A 86 12.79 -4.02 -2.85
N ARG A 87 13.70 -4.84 -2.32
CA ARG A 87 13.92 -6.19 -2.82
C ARG A 87 12.68 -7.05 -2.69
N ASN A 88 11.96 -6.94 -1.58
CA ASN A 88 10.80 -7.76 -1.26
C ASN A 88 9.57 -7.45 -2.13
N ILE A 89 9.47 -6.25 -2.71
CA ILE A 89 8.34 -5.87 -3.58
C ILE A 89 8.78 -5.58 -5.02
N ARG A 90 10.01 -5.93 -5.40
CA ARG A 90 10.61 -5.58 -6.69
C ARG A 90 9.78 -6.09 -7.86
N ASP A 91 9.36 -7.35 -7.79
CA ASP A 91 8.56 -8.01 -8.82
C ASP A 91 7.19 -7.34 -9.02
N ILE A 92 6.62 -6.74 -7.97
CA ILE A 92 5.41 -5.93 -8.06
C ILE A 92 5.71 -4.54 -8.64
N ALA A 93 6.79 -3.92 -8.17
CA ALA A 93 7.18 -2.57 -8.56
C ALA A 93 7.61 -2.50 -10.04
N GLU A 94 8.18 -3.57 -10.59
CA GLU A 94 8.63 -3.68 -11.98
C GLU A 94 7.52 -4.17 -12.94
N ASP A 95 6.42 -4.72 -12.42
CA ASP A 95 5.27 -5.19 -13.20
C ASP A 95 4.46 -4.01 -13.77
N ARG A 96 4.82 -3.60 -14.98
CA ARG A 96 4.17 -2.48 -15.67
C ARG A 96 2.69 -2.74 -15.98
N PRO A 97 2.28 -3.88 -16.58
CA PRO A 97 0.86 -4.18 -16.80
C PRO A 97 0.01 -4.13 -15.52
N PHE A 98 0.55 -4.65 -14.42
CA PHE A 98 -0.14 -4.60 -13.13
C PHE A 98 -0.32 -3.16 -12.63
N LYS A 99 0.73 -2.33 -12.68
CA LYS A 99 0.62 -0.92 -12.29
C LYS A 99 -0.36 -0.13 -13.16
N GLU A 100 -0.39 -0.38 -14.47
CA GLU A 100 -1.38 0.22 -15.37
C GLU A 100 -2.81 -0.18 -14.99
N THR A 101 -3.01 -1.42 -14.53
CA THR A 101 -4.28 -1.88 -13.98
C THR A 101 -4.67 -1.12 -12.71
N LEU A 102 -3.74 -0.94 -11.76
CA LEU A 102 -3.98 -0.15 -10.54
C LEU A 102 -4.35 1.31 -10.86
N VAL A 103 -3.75 1.91 -11.89
CA VAL A 103 -4.08 3.27 -12.34
C VAL A 103 -5.50 3.33 -12.92
N LYS A 104 -5.91 2.34 -13.71
CA LYS A 104 -7.28 2.26 -14.25
C LYS A 104 -8.31 2.18 -13.12
N ILE A 105 -8.07 1.31 -12.13
CA ILE A 105 -8.95 1.18 -10.95
C ILE A 105 -9.03 2.49 -10.18
N ARG A 106 -7.88 3.17 -9.96
CA ARG A 106 -7.86 4.50 -9.33
C ARG A 106 -8.73 5.51 -10.08
N ASN A 107 -8.59 5.58 -11.40
CA ASN A 107 -9.37 6.52 -12.20
C ASN A 107 -10.86 6.19 -12.16
N GLU A 108 -11.22 4.92 -12.18
CA GLU A 108 -12.61 4.46 -12.02
C GLU A 108 -13.18 4.87 -10.65
N VAL A 109 -12.47 4.59 -9.55
CA VAL A 109 -12.92 4.99 -8.21
C VAL A 109 -13.03 6.51 -8.08
N ALA A 110 -12.07 7.26 -8.62
CA ALA A 110 -12.12 8.72 -8.60
C ALA A 110 -13.31 9.27 -9.39
N ALA A 111 -13.58 8.74 -10.58
CA ALA A 111 -14.77 9.12 -11.37
C ALA A 111 -16.07 8.90 -10.58
N HIS A 112 -16.13 7.83 -9.79
CA HIS A 112 -17.28 7.54 -8.93
C HIS A 112 -17.41 8.44 -7.69
N MET A 113 -16.29 8.90 -7.12
CA MET A 113 -16.31 9.74 -5.92
C MET A 113 -16.54 11.22 -6.21
N PHE A 114 -16.17 11.70 -7.39
CA PHE A 114 -16.13 13.13 -7.72
C PHE A 114 -17.08 13.57 -8.85
N SER A 115 -17.86 12.66 -9.44
CA SER A 115 -18.87 13.02 -10.43
C SER A 115 -20.26 13.12 -9.80
N ASP A 116 -20.82 14.33 -9.73
CA ASP A 116 -22.23 14.57 -9.38
C ASP A 116 -23.18 14.02 -10.46
N GLU A 117 -22.68 13.87 -11.70
CA GLU A 117 -23.36 13.18 -12.79
C GLU A 117 -22.80 11.76 -12.90
N VAL A 118 -23.38 10.81 -12.17
CA VAL A 118 -23.09 9.40 -12.39
C VAL A 118 -23.76 9.03 -13.73
N GLY A 119 -23.07 9.27 -14.84
CA GLY A 119 -23.48 8.71 -16.12
C GLY A 119 -23.73 7.22 -15.93
N ILE A 120 -24.92 6.76 -16.32
CA ILE A 120 -25.43 5.39 -16.10
C ILE A 120 -24.39 4.33 -16.49
N GLU A 121 -23.51 4.65 -17.43
CA GLU A 121 -22.38 3.83 -17.86
C GLU A 121 -21.30 3.59 -16.79
N SER A 122 -20.95 4.57 -15.95
CA SER A 122 -19.96 4.37 -14.87
C SER A 122 -20.54 3.48 -13.78
N ALA A 123 -21.80 3.74 -13.36
CA ALA A 123 -22.49 2.89 -12.39
C ALA A 123 -22.69 1.46 -12.95
N ALA A 124 -23.02 1.34 -14.23
CA ALA A 124 -23.11 0.06 -14.91
C ALA A 124 -21.75 -0.64 -14.99
N ALA A 125 -20.65 0.03 -15.30
CA ALA A 125 -19.31 -0.57 -15.29
C ALA A 125 -18.90 -1.06 -13.90
N TRP A 126 -19.24 -0.30 -12.85
CA TRP A 126 -19.03 -0.69 -11.45
C TRP A 126 -19.88 -1.88 -11.00
N VAL A 127 -21.14 -1.94 -11.45
CA VAL A 127 -22.07 -3.05 -11.17
C VAL A 127 -21.75 -4.28 -12.03
N VAL A 128 -21.28 -4.09 -13.26
CA VAL A 128 -20.85 -5.17 -14.17
C VAL A 128 -19.52 -5.75 -13.71
N SER A 129 -18.58 -4.95 -13.18
CA SER A 129 -17.38 -5.49 -12.55
C SER A 129 -17.75 -6.33 -11.31
N ARG A 130 -18.84 -5.99 -10.60
CA ARG A 130 -19.38 -6.79 -9.48
C ARG A 130 -19.99 -8.13 -9.92
N SER A 131 -20.49 -8.25 -11.15
CA SER A 131 -21.15 -9.48 -11.62
C SER A 131 -20.18 -10.56 -12.14
N VAL A 132 -18.92 -10.21 -12.43
CA VAL A 132 -17.96 -11.15 -13.05
C VAL A 132 -17.09 -11.88 -12.02
N MET A 133 -16.97 -11.39 -10.79
CA MET A 133 -16.26 -12.14 -9.74
C MET A 133 -17.13 -13.28 -9.22
N PRO A 134 -16.66 -14.54 -9.26
CA PRO A 134 -17.39 -15.65 -8.66
C PRO A 134 -17.64 -15.34 -7.18
N LYS A 135 -18.89 -15.48 -6.72
CA LYS A 135 -19.25 -15.26 -5.31
C LYS A 135 -18.83 -16.41 -4.39
N THR A 136 -18.02 -17.34 -4.89
CA THR A 136 -17.50 -18.48 -4.14
C THR A 136 -16.38 -18.02 -3.20
N ASP A 137 -16.22 -18.68 -2.05
CA ASP A 137 -15.24 -18.26 -1.04
C ASP A 137 -13.80 -18.26 -1.55
N ASP A 138 -13.48 -19.12 -2.51
CA ASP A 138 -12.14 -19.22 -3.07
C ASP A 138 -11.82 -18.15 -4.12
N ALA A 139 -12.81 -17.41 -4.63
CA ALA A 139 -12.62 -16.47 -5.73
C ALA A 139 -11.62 -15.35 -5.42
N MET A 140 -11.50 -14.97 -4.15
CA MET A 140 -10.53 -13.96 -3.72
C MET A 140 -9.08 -14.43 -3.89
N PHE A 141 -8.81 -15.73 -3.76
CA PHE A 141 -7.44 -16.26 -3.90
C PHE A 141 -6.94 -16.25 -5.35
N ASN A 142 -7.85 -16.15 -6.32
CA ASN A 142 -7.51 -15.97 -7.73
C ASN A 142 -7.17 -14.51 -8.09
N SER A 143 -7.38 -13.58 -7.15
CA SER A 143 -7.06 -12.17 -7.37
C SER A 143 -5.56 -11.90 -7.28
N LEU A 144 -5.03 -11.26 -8.33
CA LEU A 144 -3.69 -10.72 -8.31
C LEU A 144 -3.56 -9.56 -7.30
N ILE A 145 -4.58 -8.73 -7.11
CA ILE A 145 -4.57 -7.64 -6.12
C ILE A 145 -4.48 -8.22 -4.70
N PHE A 146 -5.27 -9.25 -4.39
CA PHE A 146 -5.25 -9.93 -3.10
C PHE A 146 -3.86 -10.53 -2.82
N SER A 147 -3.35 -11.35 -3.74
CA SER A 147 -2.04 -12.01 -3.58
C SER A 147 -0.88 -11.01 -3.46
N ARG A 148 -0.84 -9.96 -4.29
CA ARG A 148 0.16 -8.90 -4.21
C ARG A 148 0.05 -8.08 -2.92
N SER A 149 -1.15 -7.86 -2.41
CA SER A 149 -1.36 -7.18 -1.12
C SER A 149 -0.79 -7.98 0.05
N ILE A 150 -0.92 -9.31 0.04
CA ILE A 150 -0.29 -10.18 1.04
C ILE A 150 1.24 -10.10 0.95
N GLN A 151 1.81 -10.07 -0.25
CA GLN A 151 3.26 -9.90 -0.44
C GLN A 151 3.75 -8.56 0.13
N VAL A 152 3.05 -7.46 -0.18
CA VAL A 152 3.39 -6.14 0.36
C VAL A 152 3.23 -6.09 1.88
N LEU A 153 2.16 -6.65 2.44
CA LEU A 153 1.99 -6.71 3.90
C LEU A 153 3.15 -7.40 4.62
N ARG A 154 3.67 -8.48 4.06
CA ARG A 154 4.86 -9.15 4.61
C ARG A 154 6.08 -8.22 4.56
N ALA A 155 6.28 -7.52 3.45
CA ALA A 155 7.37 -6.56 3.30
C ALA A 155 7.23 -5.35 4.27
N LEU A 156 6.00 -4.85 4.46
CA LEU A 156 5.70 -3.76 5.41
C LEU A 156 5.95 -4.20 6.85
N HIS A 157 5.58 -5.43 7.22
CA HIS A 157 5.85 -5.97 8.55
C HIS A 157 7.35 -6.04 8.84
N THR A 158 8.16 -6.58 7.91
CA THR A 158 9.62 -6.61 8.04
C THR A 158 10.22 -5.20 8.13
N LEU A 159 9.69 -4.25 7.34
CA LEU A 159 10.10 -2.85 7.42
C LEU A 159 9.75 -2.23 8.78
N ASP A 160 8.58 -2.53 9.32
CA ASP A 160 8.13 -2.01 10.61
C ASP A 160 9.02 -2.49 11.76
N GLU A 161 9.36 -3.79 11.76
CA GLU A 161 10.29 -4.37 12.74
C GLU A 161 11.67 -3.73 12.66
N ALA A 162 12.20 -3.56 11.44
CA ALA A 162 13.49 -2.91 11.23
C ALA A 162 13.48 -1.45 11.69
N LEU A 163 12.42 -0.69 11.38
CA LEU A 163 12.28 0.69 11.83
C LEU A 163 12.15 0.80 13.35
N ALA A 164 11.53 -0.17 14.02
CA ALA A 164 11.45 -0.21 15.47
C ALA A 164 12.82 -0.48 16.12
N SER A 165 13.67 -1.30 15.51
CA SER A 165 15.02 -1.60 16.02
C SER A 165 16.07 -0.52 15.77
N ILE A 166 15.82 0.39 14.82
CA ILE A 166 16.75 1.47 14.41
C ILE A 166 16.97 2.54 15.49
N ARG A 167 16.10 2.60 16.50
CA ARG A 167 16.16 3.61 17.54
C ARG A 167 17.32 3.29 18.50
N ARG A 168 18.40 4.07 18.44
CA ARG A 168 19.42 4.10 19.51
C ARG A 168 18.74 4.61 20.79
N MET A 169 18.78 3.81 21.86
CA MET A 169 18.41 4.25 23.21
C MET A 169 19.48 5.18 23.77
#